data_AF-T1BPE8-F1
#
_entry.id   AF-T1BPE8-F1
#
_cell.length_a   1.000
_cell.length_b   1.000
_cell.length_c   1.000
_cell.angle_alpha   90.00
_cell.angle_beta   90.00
_cell.angle_gamma   90.00
#
_symmetry.space_group_name_H-M   'P 1'
#
loop_
_entity.id
_entity.type
_entity.pdbx_description
1 polymer ?
#
loop_
_entity_poly.entity_id
_entity_poly.type
_entity_poly.pdbx_seq_one_letter_code
_entity_poly.pdbx_strand_id
1 'polypeptide(L)' 'VRFETKPLDAFATPSGGTSEDAPSCHICGGIMVRSGTCYACTVCGATSGCS' A
#
# COMPACT_ATOMS: atom_id res chain seq x y z
N VAL A 1 -18.02 41.70 -9.83
CA VAL A 1 -18.78 40.44 -9.66
C VAL A 1 -17.84 39.44 -9.00
N ARG A 2 -18.19 38.85 -7.84
CA ARG A 2 -17.34 37.84 -7.20
C ARG A 2 -17.44 36.58 -8.06
N PHE A 3 -16.36 36.20 -8.73
CA PHE A 3 -16.26 34.90 -9.40
C PHE A 3 -15.92 33.85 -8.35
N GLU A 4 -16.97 33.33 -7.72
CA GLU A 4 -16.93 32.07 -6.98
C GLU A 4 -17.00 30.95 -8.02
N THR A 5 -15.95 30.14 -8.15
CA THR A 5 -15.97 28.75 -8.69
C THR A 5 -14.55 28.22 -8.92
N LYS A 6 -13.96 27.61 -7.90
CA LYS A 6 -13.48 26.22 -8.01
C LYS A 6 -13.24 25.66 -6.60
N PRO A 7 -13.98 24.64 -6.15
CA PRO A 7 -13.61 23.95 -4.93
C PRO A 7 -12.17 23.44 -5.06
N LEU A 8 -11.40 23.62 -4.00
CA LEU A 8 -10.03 23.12 -3.81
C LEU A 8 -10.04 21.60 -3.58
N ASP A 9 -11.23 20.99 -3.70
CA ASP A 9 -11.62 19.70 -3.19
C ASP A 9 -11.98 18.80 -4.38
N ALA A 10 -10.99 18.58 -5.26
CA ALA A 10 -11.08 17.61 -6.37
C ALA A 10 -9.74 16.94 -6.74
N PHE A 11 -8.69 17.05 -5.90
CA PHE A 11 -7.55 16.12 -5.95
C PHE A 11 -7.21 15.58 -4.55
N ALA A 12 -8.24 15.17 -3.84
CA ALA A 12 -8.10 14.23 -2.74
C ALA A 12 -9.25 13.25 -2.89
N THR A 13 -9.12 12.30 -3.82
CA THR A 13 -9.91 11.08 -3.79
C THR A 13 -9.51 10.35 -2.51
N PRO A 14 -10.37 10.24 -1.48
CA PRO A 14 -10.10 9.36 -0.35
C PRO A 14 -10.58 7.98 -0.77
N SER A 15 -9.77 7.27 -1.54
CA SER A 15 -10.02 5.87 -1.84
C SER A 15 -8.69 5.17 -1.74
N GLY A 16 -8.39 4.77 -0.50
CA GLY A 16 -7.22 4.00 -0.14
C GLY A 16 -7.12 2.74 -0.98
N GLY A 17 -6.31 2.82 -2.04
CA GLY A 17 -5.60 1.66 -2.52
C GLY A 17 -4.54 1.35 -1.49
N THR A 18 -4.79 0.35 -0.66
CA THR A 18 -3.91 -0.24 0.36
C THR A 18 -2.62 -0.79 -0.26
N SER A 19 -1.75 0.09 -0.77
CA SER A 19 -0.44 -0.28 -1.33
C SER A 19 0.70 -0.04 -0.34
N GLU A 20 0.40 0.54 0.82
CA GLU A 20 1.38 0.89 1.86
C GLU A 20 1.66 -0.29 2.82
N ASP A 21 0.85 -1.35 2.78
CA ASP A 21 0.93 -2.48 3.71
C ASP A 21 1.85 -3.61 3.23
N ALA A 22 2.71 -3.36 2.24
CA ALA A 22 3.71 -4.35 1.81
C ALA A 22 4.96 -4.20 2.71
N PRO A 23 5.09 -4.98 3.81
CA PRO A 23 6.27 -4.88 4.66
C PRO A 23 7.53 -5.21 3.86
N SER A 24 8.61 -4.52 4.16
CA SER A 24 9.93 -4.96 3.72
C SER A 24 10.30 -6.24 4.45
N CYS A 25 10.95 -7.15 3.74
CA CYS A 25 11.37 -8.42 4.30
C CYS A 25 12.42 -8.19 5.38
N HIS A 26 12.16 -8.67 6.60
CA HIS A 26 13.11 -8.57 7.72
C HIS A 26 14.43 -9.34 7.47
N ILE A 27 14.44 -10.27 6.51
CA ILE A 27 15.62 -11.09 6.18
C ILE A 27 16.51 -10.38 5.16
N CYS A 28 15.93 -9.90 4.06
CA CYS A 28 16.70 -9.41 2.91
C CYS A 28 16.35 -7.99 2.47
N GLY A 29 15.40 -7.32 3.13
CA GLY A 29 14.91 -5.98 2.77
C GLY A 29 14.05 -5.92 1.50
N GLY A 30 13.82 -7.05 0.83
CA GLY A 30 13.02 -7.12 -0.39
C GLY A 30 11.53 -6.85 -0.14
N ILE A 31 10.81 -6.42 -1.16
CA ILE A 31 9.36 -6.16 -1.05
C ILE A 31 8.62 -7.49 -0.86
N MET A 32 7.76 -7.54 0.16
CA MET A 32 6.88 -8.69 0.39
C MET A 32 5.53 -8.47 -0.28
N VAL A 33 4.97 -9.53 -0.84
CA VAL A 33 3.69 -9.52 -1.54
C VAL A 33 2.70 -10.36 -0.77
N ARG A 34 1.46 -9.86 -0.62
CA ARG A 34 0.41 -10.59 0.09
C ARG A 34 -0.02 -11.82 -0.74
N SER A 35 0.17 -13.01 -0.17
CA SER A 35 -0.34 -14.29 -0.68
C SER A 35 -1.44 -14.78 0.27
N GLY A 36 -2.66 -14.27 0.07
CA GLY A 36 -3.83 -14.62 0.88
C GLY A 36 -3.82 -13.98 2.27
N THR A 37 -3.63 -14.79 3.31
CA THR A 37 -3.47 -14.33 4.70
C THR A 37 -2.03 -14.01 5.06
N CYS A 38 -1.06 -14.52 4.31
CA CYS A 38 0.37 -14.32 4.54
C CYS A 38 0.95 -13.23 3.64
N TYR A 39 2.14 -12.74 4.00
CA TYR A 39 3.04 -12.02 3.10
C TYR A 39 4.21 -12.92 2.73
N ALA A 40 4.55 -12.99 1.45
CA ALA A 40 5.67 -13.77 0.92
C ALA A 40 6.69 -12.85 0.23
N CYS A 41 7.97 -13.00 0.55
CA CYS A 41 9.04 -12.27 -0.10
C CYS A 41 9.38 -12.90 -1.45
N THR A 42 9.34 -12.12 -2.52
CA THR A 42 9.67 -12.58 -3.87
C THR A 42 11.18 -12.65 -4.14
N VAL A 43 12.00 -12.19 -3.18
CA VAL A 43 13.47 -12.17 -3.29
C VAL A 43 14.10 -13.37 -2.58
N CYS A 44 13.68 -13.67 -1.34
CA CYS A 44 14.27 -14.74 -0.52
C CYS A 44 13.28 -15.86 -0.15
N GLY A 45 11.99 -15.72 -0.47
CA GLY A 45 10.96 -16.72 -0.15
C GLY A 45 10.43 -16.68 1.29
N ALA A 46 10.86 -15.73 2.12
CA ALA A 46 10.40 -15.63 3.50
C ALA A 46 8.90 -15.30 3.58
N THR A 47 8.16 -16.01 4.43
CA THR A 47 6.73 -15.76 4.69
C THR A 47 6.50 -15.20 6.08
N SER A 48 5.60 -14.22 6.23
CA SER A 48 5.23 -13.63 7.52
C SER A 48 3.71 -13.46 7.64
N GLY A 49 3.16 -13.72 8.83
CA GLY A 49 1.74 -13.50 9.14
C GLY A 49 0.77 -14.59 8.69
N CYS A 50 1.22 -15.84 8.53
CA CYS A 50 0.32 -16.97 8.29
C CYS A 50 -0.39 -17.37 9.60
N SER A 51 -1.73 -17.33 9.60
CA SER A 51 -2.60 -17.79 10.70
C SER A 51 -2.70 -19.31 10.77
#